data_AF-A0A7J2NLX1-F1
#
_entry.id   AF-A0A7J2NLX1-F1
#
_cell.length_a   1.000
_cell.length_b   1.000
_cell.length_c   1.000
_cell.angle_alpha   90.00
_cell.angle_beta   90.00
_cell.angle_gamma   90.00
#
_symmetry.space_group_name_H-M   'P 1'
#
loop_
_entity.id
_entity.type
_entity.pdbx_description
1 polymer ?
#
loop_
_entity_poly.entity_id
_entity_poly.type
_entity_poly.pdbx_seq_one_letter_code
_entity_poly.pdbx_strand_id
1 'polypeptide(L)' 'MGLLADFREVLKGLKHKKADEATINVCPKCGSKEISHMNPWLYGITPRHYVCTECGYKGPIVMELTKTEETG' A
#
# COMPACT_ATOMS: atom_id res chain seq x y z
N MET A 1 -18.96 21.85 27.92
CA MET A 1 -18.98 21.27 26.56
C MET A 1 -17.64 21.59 25.91
N GLY A 2 -16.66 20.69 26.06
CA GLY A 2 -15.27 20.98 25.71
C GLY A 2 -14.99 20.71 24.24
N LEU A 3 -14.71 21.77 23.47
CA LEU A 3 -14.30 21.74 22.05
C LEU A 3 -13.17 20.73 21.76
N LEU A 4 -12.31 20.47 22.75
CA LEU A 4 -11.17 19.55 22.67
C LEU A 4 -11.57 18.05 22.62
N ALA A 5 -12.72 17.69 23.19
CA ALA A 5 -13.21 16.31 23.14
C ALA A 5 -13.69 15.95 21.72
N ASP A 6 -14.31 16.92 21.04
CA ASP A 6 -14.84 16.81 19.69
C ASP A 6 -13.73 16.59 18.65
N PHE A 7 -12.68 17.42 18.71
CA PHE A 7 -11.50 17.27 17.84
C PHE A 7 -10.80 15.91 18.00
N ARG A 8 -10.78 15.37 19.23
CA ARG A 8 -10.17 14.05 19.49
C ARG A 8 -10.98 12.92 18.85
N GLU A 9 -12.30 13.08 18.72
CA GLU A 9 -13.16 12.11 18.06
C GLU A 9 -12.99 12.16 16.54
N VAL A 10 -12.90 13.37 15.97
CA VAL A 10 -12.56 13.58 14.55
C VAL A 10 -11.20 12.96 14.22
N LEU A 11 -10.18 13.19 15.05
CA LEU A 11 -8.85 12.57 14.91
C LEU A 11 -8.88 11.02 14.98
N LYS A 12 -9.81 10.43 15.73
CA LYS A 12 -10.01 8.97 15.76
C LYS A 12 -10.66 8.44 14.47
N GLY A 13 -11.57 9.20 13.85
CA GLY A 13 -12.16 8.85 12.55
C GLY A 13 -11.16 8.96 11.39
N LEU A 14 -10.20 9.88 11.51
CA LEU A 14 -9.09 10.06 10.56
C LEU A 14 -7.94 9.06 10.74
N LYS A 15 -8.00 8.16 11.72
CA LYS A 15 -7.05 7.04 11.83
C LYS A 15 -7.28 6.07 10.66
N HIS A 16 -6.62 6.38 9.55
CA HIS A 16 -6.46 5.48 8.41
C HIS A 16 -5.90 4.14 8.89
N LYS A 17 -6.29 3.07 8.19
CA LYS A 17 -5.91 1.65 8.42
C LYS A 17 -4.55 1.54 9.14
N LYS A 18 -4.55 0.81 10.26
CA LYS A 18 -3.35 0.61 11.08
C LYS A 18 -2.17 0.27 10.16
N ALA A 19 -1.11 1.07 10.21
CA ALA A 19 0.17 0.77 9.56
C ALA A 19 0.80 -0.58 10.03
N ASP A 20 0.14 -1.24 10.98
CA ASP A 20 0.48 -2.52 11.60
C ASP A 20 -0.07 -3.72 10.82
N GLU A 21 -1.05 -3.52 9.92
CA GLU A 21 -1.53 -4.60 9.08
C GLU A 21 -0.52 -4.81 7.94
N ALA A 22 0.32 -5.83 8.06
CA ALA A 22 1.39 -6.12 7.10
C ALA A 22 0.80 -6.35 5.69
N THR A 23 0.76 -5.30 4.88
CA THR A 23 0.36 -5.37 3.47
C THR A 23 1.57 -5.76 2.62
N ILE A 24 1.39 -6.74 1.75
CA ILE A 24 2.39 -7.11 0.76
C ILE A 24 1.96 -6.61 -0.62
N ASN A 25 2.89 -6.02 -1.36
CA ASN A 25 2.67 -5.62 -2.74
C ASN A 25 2.91 -6.80 -3.68
N VAL A 26 1.96 -7.11 -4.55
CA VAL A 26 2.07 -8.16 -5.56
C VAL A 26 1.68 -7.65 -6.95
N CYS A 27 2.07 -8.42 -7.97
CA CYS A 27 1.71 -8.14 -9.35
C CYS A 27 0.19 -8.23 -9.55
N PRO A 28 -0.46 -7.20 -10.12
CA PRO A 28 -1.90 -7.22 -10.34
C PRO A 28 -2.33 -8.19 -11.45
N LYS A 29 -1.38 -8.66 -12.28
CA LYS A 29 -1.66 -9.55 -13.41
C LYS A 29 -1.56 -11.03 -13.03
N CYS A 30 -0.53 -11.42 -12.27
CA CYS A 30 -0.26 -12.82 -11.92
C CYS A 30 -0.21 -13.12 -10.42
N GLY A 31 -0.28 -12.10 -9.55
CA GLY A 31 -0.19 -12.29 -8.10
C GLY A 31 1.22 -12.57 -7.57
N SER A 32 2.25 -12.53 -8.42
CA SER A 32 3.64 -12.74 -7.97
C SER A 32 4.12 -11.62 -7.05
N LYS A 33 4.88 -11.97 -6.02
CA LYS A 33 5.58 -11.04 -5.12
C LYS A 33 6.81 -10.42 -5.76
N GLU A 34 7.26 -10.97 -6.89
CA GLU A 34 8.41 -10.51 -7.66
C GLU A 34 8.02 -9.31 -8.54
N ILE A 35 7.67 -8.20 -7.89
CA ILE A 35 7.36 -6.91 -8.50
C ILE A 35 8.30 -5.84 -7.96
N SER A 36 8.99 -5.14 -8.86
CA SER A 36 10.07 -4.19 -8.51
C SER A 36 9.92 -2.85 -9.23
N HIS A 37 10.45 -1.79 -8.64
CA HIS A 37 10.44 -0.46 -9.24
C HIS A 37 11.45 -0.37 -10.39
N MET A 38 11.04 0.24 -11.50
CA MET A 38 11.92 0.44 -12.65
C MET A 38 12.98 1.52 -12.41
N ASN A 39 12.62 2.60 -11.70
CA ASN A 39 13.50 3.76 -11.49
C ASN A 39 13.46 4.24 -10.03
N PRO A 40 14.00 3.46 -9.08
CA PRO A 40 14.01 3.86 -7.68
C PRO A 40 14.87 5.10 -7.41
N TRP A 41 15.76 5.53 -8.30
CA TRP A 41 16.51 6.78 -8.10
C TRP A 41 15.68 8.05 -8.39
N LEU A 42 14.67 7.96 -9.26
CA LEU A 42 13.86 9.12 -9.71
C LEU A 42 12.58 9.30 -8.89
N TYR A 43 12.56 8.85 -7.63
CA TYR A 43 11.42 9.02 -6.73
C TYR A 43 11.02 10.50 -6.64
N GLY A 44 9.79 10.82 -7.06
CA GLY A 44 9.23 12.18 -7.04
C GLY A 44 9.37 12.96 -8.36
N ILE A 45 10.20 12.48 -9.30
CA ILE A 45 10.35 13.07 -10.64
C ILE A 45 9.52 12.29 -11.66
N THR A 46 9.63 10.97 -11.63
CA THR A 46 8.88 10.07 -12.53
C THR A 46 7.80 9.31 -11.79
N PRO A 47 6.61 9.10 -12.39
CA PRO A 47 5.58 8.25 -11.79
C PRO A 47 6.13 6.85 -11.50
N ARG A 48 5.75 6.29 -10.35
CA ARG A 48 6.17 4.95 -9.93
C ARG A 48 5.74 3.97 -11.01
N HIS A 49 6.71 3.33 -11.66
CA HIS A 49 6.47 2.22 -12.58
C HIS A 49 7.06 0.95 -11.97
N TYR A 50 6.25 -0.09 -11.99
CA TYR A 50 6.58 -1.41 -11.50
C TYR A 50 6.76 -2.37 -12.65
N VAL A 51 7.70 -3.29 -12.50
CA VAL A 51 7.99 -4.37 -13.42
C VAL A 51 7.89 -5.69 -12.67
N CYS A 52 7.10 -6.62 -13.20
CA CYS A 52 7.07 -8.00 -12.71
C CYS A 52 8.01 -8.88 -13.55
N THR A 53 8.93 -9.58 -12.89
CA THR A 53 9.88 -10.48 -13.55
C THR A 53 9.22 -11.75 -14.07
N GLU A 54 8.12 -12.19 -13.44
CA GLU A 54 7.43 -13.44 -13.79
C GLU A 54 6.56 -13.32 -15.05
N CYS A 55 5.71 -12.29 -15.14
CA CYS A 55 4.73 -12.17 -16.23
C CYS A 55 4.98 -11.00 -17.21
N GLY A 56 6.05 -10.24 -16.98
CA GLY A 56 6.42 -9.08 -17.79
C GLY A 56 5.49 -7.87 -17.66
N TYR A 57 4.64 -7.83 -16.62
CA TYR A 57 3.80 -6.66 -16.35
C TYR A 57 4.66 -5.40 -16.16
N LYS A 58 4.27 -4.29 -16.80
CA LYS A 58 4.90 -2.97 -16.68
C LYS A 58 3.80 -1.93 -16.50
N GLY A 59 3.75 -1.26 -15.36
CA GLY A 59 2.70 -0.28 -15.11
C GLY A 59 2.77 0.38 -13.75
N PRO A 60 1.91 1.38 -13.48
CA PRO A 60 1.99 2.19 -12.27
C PRO A 60 1.27 1.61 -11.05
N ILE A 61 0.45 0.57 -11.24
CA ILE A 61 -0.36 -0.03 -10.18
C ILE A 61 0.26 -1.32 -9.65
N VAL A 62 0.05 -1.57 -8.36
CA VAL A 62 0.35 -2.82 -7.64
C VAL A 62 -0.91 -3.28 -6.92
N MET A 63 -0.97 -4.57 -6.59
CA MET A 63 -2.04 -5.13 -5.76
C MET A 63 -1.53 -5.24 -4.33
N GLU A 64 -2.19 -4.56 -3.40
CA GLU A 64 -1.91 -4.68 -1.96
C GLU A 64 -2.74 -5.83 -1.38
N LEU A 65 -2.07 -6.85 -0.85
CA LEU A 65 -2.72 -7.92 -0.11
C LEU A 65 -2.55 -7.68 1.38
N THR A 66 -3.66 -7.45 2.05
CA THR A 66 -3.74 -7.44 3.51
C THR A 66 -3.57 -8.86 4.04
N LYS A 67 -2.58 -9.10 4.90
CA LYS A 67 -2.53 -10.34 5.67
C LYS A 67 -3.59 -10.25 6.77
N THR A 68 -4.72 -10.91 6.58
CA THR A 68 -5.66 -11.12 7.68
C THR A 68 -4.98 -12.01 8.70
N GLU A 69 -4.77 -11.47 9.90
CA GLU A 69 -4.51 -12.29 11.07
C GLU A 69 -5.80 -13.10 11.31
N GLU A 70 -5.88 -14.29 10.73
CA GLU A 70 -6.80 -15.31 11.18
C GLU A 70 -6.33 -15.78 12.55
N THR A 71 -6.63 -14.98 13.57
CA THR A 71 -6.58 -15.40 14.96
C THR A 71 -7.70 -16.42 15.14
N GLY A 72 -7.36 -17.69 14.89
CA GLY A 72 -8.09 -18.84 15.41
C GLY A 72 -7.77 -19.05 16.89
#